data_AF-A0A534QT54-F1
#
_entry.id   AF-A0A534QT54-F1
#
_cell.length_a   1.000
_cell.length_b   1.000
_cell.length_c   1.000
_cell.angle_alpha   90.00
_cell.angle_beta   90.00
_cell.angle_gamma   90.00
#
_symmetry.space_group_name_H-M   'P 1'
#
loop_
_entity.id
_entity.type
_entity.pdbx_description
1 polymer ?
#
loop_
_entity_poly.entity_id
_entity_poly.type
_entity_poly.pdbx_seq_one_letter_code
_entity_poly.pdbx_strand_id
1 'polypeptide(L)'
;MPEEEWEDGDSGDGDDLRRRRARGRYAEGYCLANDLEQSTGRVFQAIARIVEASPLLRETAQIMQSKIAFPSAGATITALASDYAGAAGSNPTIVV
;
A
#
# COMPACT_ATOMS: atom_id res chain seq x y z
N MET A 1 55.24 0.24 -5.20
CA MET A 1 53.82 0.14 -4.79
C MET A 1 53.34 1.58 -4.60
N PRO A 2 52.48 2.14 -5.46
CA PRO A 2 51.88 3.44 -5.21
C PRO A 2 50.64 3.28 -4.31
N GLU A 3 50.54 4.10 -3.29
CA GLU A 3 49.40 4.18 -2.37
C GLU A 3 48.30 4.98 -3.07
N GLU A 4 47.21 4.32 -3.47
CA GLU A 4 46.00 4.98 -3.95
C GLU A 4 45.27 5.60 -2.76
N GLU A 5 45.30 6.92 -2.75
CA GLU A 5 44.57 7.84 -1.89
C GLU A 5 43.07 7.73 -2.25
N TRP A 6 42.29 7.09 -1.38
CA TRP A 6 40.84 6.99 -1.54
C TRP A 6 40.22 8.30 -1.06
N GLU A 7 39.77 9.14 -2.00
CA GLU A 7 38.96 10.32 -1.68
C GLU A 7 37.59 9.89 -1.14
N ASP A 8 37.33 10.18 0.14
CA ASP A 8 36.03 10.04 0.79
C ASP A 8 35.02 11.02 0.16
N GLY A 9 34.36 10.55 -0.90
CA GLY A 9 33.41 11.33 -1.69
C GLY A 9 32.08 10.62 -1.86
N ASP A 10 31.33 10.38 -0.78
CA ASP A 10 29.88 10.16 -0.88
C ASP A 10 29.13 10.91 0.23
N SER A 11 29.11 12.23 0.08
CA SER A 11 28.22 13.11 0.83
C SER A 11 26.88 13.20 0.09
N GLY A 12 26.08 12.14 0.13
CA GLY A 12 24.83 12.12 -0.60
C GLY A 12 23.78 11.19 -0.03
N ASP A 13 23.20 11.47 1.15
CA ASP A 13 21.89 10.85 1.46
C ASP A 13 21.07 11.46 2.63
N GLY A 14 21.17 12.76 2.86
CA GLY A 14 20.31 13.44 3.86
C GLY A 14 18.88 13.68 3.40
N ASP A 15 18.65 13.79 2.08
CA ASP A 15 17.37 14.25 1.50
C ASP A 15 16.52 13.11 0.89
N ASP A 16 17.12 11.92 0.65
CA ASP A 16 16.39 10.75 0.13
C ASP A 16 15.49 10.10 1.21
N LEU A 17 15.87 10.21 2.49
CA LEU A 17 15.06 9.69 3.60
C LEU A 17 13.70 10.42 3.74
N ARG A 18 13.63 11.69 3.31
CA ARG A 18 12.38 12.47 3.28
C ARG A 18 11.51 12.12 2.07
N ARG A 19 12.11 11.77 0.93
CA ARG A 19 11.40 11.29 -0.27
C ARG A 19 10.83 9.89 -0.10
N ARG A 20 11.47 9.01 0.68
CA ARG A 20 10.98 7.64 0.93
C ARG A 20 9.69 7.56 1.76
N ARG A 21 9.33 8.60 2.53
CA ARG A 21 8.07 8.66 3.30
C ARG A 21 6.82 8.98 2.45
N ALA A 22 6.96 9.17 1.14
CA ALA A 22 5.87 9.59 0.26
C ALA A 22 5.22 8.45 -0.53
N ARG A 23 5.88 7.28 -0.66
CA ARG A 23 5.45 6.25 -1.62
C ARG A 23 4.15 5.51 -1.27
N GLY A 24 3.62 5.67 -0.06
CA GLY A 24 2.37 5.02 0.39
C GLY A 24 1.24 5.96 0.80
N ARG A 25 1.42 7.29 0.70
CA ARG A 25 0.33 8.23 1.00
C ARG A 25 -0.64 8.26 -0.15
N TYR A 26 -1.94 8.26 0.16
CA TYR A 26 -3.03 8.21 -0.81
C TYR A 26 -3.02 6.97 -1.72
N ALA A 27 -2.36 5.89 -1.29
CA ALA A 27 -2.30 4.67 -2.08
C ALA A 27 -3.70 4.03 -2.19
N GLU A 28 -4.02 3.56 -3.40
CA GLU A 28 -5.27 2.86 -3.70
C GLU A 28 -4.94 1.43 -4.11
N GLY A 29 -5.48 0.45 -3.38
CA GLY A 29 -5.39 -0.97 -3.71
C GLY A 29 -6.75 -1.54 -4.07
N TYR A 30 -6.84 -2.29 -5.17
CA TYR A 30 -8.05 -3.03 -5.54
C TYR A 30 -7.81 -4.53 -5.53
N CYS A 31 -8.72 -5.26 -4.89
CA CYS A 31 -8.83 -6.71 -5.02
C CYS A 31 -9.98 -6.99 -5.97
N LEU A 32 -9.69 -7.56 -7.14
CA LEU A 32 -10.67 -7.83 -8.19
C LEU A 32 -10.91 -9.33 -8.30
N ALA A 33 -12.17 -9.72 -8.44
CA ALA A 33 -12.55 -11.07 -8.80
C ALA A 33 -13.87 -11.06 -9.56
N ASN A 34 -14.20 -12.16 -10.22
CA ASN A 34 -15.43 -12.29 -11.00
C ASN A 34 -16.71 -11.97 -10.19
N ASP A 35 -16.71 -12.28 -8.88
CA ASP A 35 -17.79 -11.91 -7.96
C ASP A 35 -17.22 -11.30 -6.65
N LEU A 36 -18.09 -10.62 -5.89
CA LEU A 36 -17.71 -9.92 -4.66
C LEU A 36 -17.30 -10.89 -3.53
N GLU A 37 -17.86 -12.10 -3.52
CA GLU A 37 -17.55 -13.12 -2.51
C GLU A 37 -16.11 -13.62 -2.68
N GLN A 38 -15.65 -13.77 -3.91
CA GLN A 38 -14.28 -14.14 -4.25
C GLN A 38 -13.28 -13.02 -3.98
N SER A 39 -13.64 -11.76 -4.24
CA SER A 39 -12.73 -10.62 -3.98
C SER A 39 -12.59 -10.34 -2.49
N THR A 40 -13.66 -10.50 -1.71
CA THR A 40 -13.66 -10.35 -0.25
C THR A 40 -13.04 -11.56 0.48
N GLY A 41 -13.35 -12.78 0.04
CA GLY A 41 -13.00 -14.03 0.74
C GLY A 41 -11.57 -14.54 0.58
N ARG A 42 -10.77 -13.99 -0.35
CA ARG A 42 -9.39 -14.43 -0.58
C ARG A 42 -8.36 -13.38 -0.19
N VAL A 43 -8.10 -12.45 -1.10
CA VAL A 43 -7.01 -11.48 -0.97
C VAL A 43 -7.37 -10.43 0.08
N PHE A 44 -8.60 -9.90 0.06
CA PHE A 44 -9.05 -8.91 1.03
C PHE A 44 -9.06 -9.44 2.46
N GLN A 45 -9.57 -10.66 2.69
CA GLN A 45 -9.53 -11.29 4.02
C GLN A 45 -8.08 -11.52 4.50
N ALA A 46 -7.17 -11.95 3.61
CA ALA A 46 -5.76 -12.12 3.96
C ALA A 46 -5.11 -10.77 4.35
N ILE A 47 -5.41 -9.70 3.62
CA ILE A 47 -4.96 -8.34 3.94
C ILE A 47 -5.51 -7.89 5.29
N ALA A 48 -6.80 -8.09 5.56
CA ALA A 48 -7.41 -7.74 6.84
C ALA A 48 -6.70 -8.45 8.01
N ARG A 49 -6.40 -9.74 7.87
CA ARG A 49 -5.64 -10.50 8.89
C ARG A 49 -4.23 -9.95 9.12
N ILE A 50 -3.54 -9.52 8.06
CA ILE A 50 -2.20 -8.91 8.18
C ILE A 50 -2.30 -7.58 8.94
N VAL A 51 -3.31 -6.76 8.63
CA VAL A 51 -3.54 -5.47 9.30
C VAL A 51 -3.89 -5.69 10.77
N GLU A 52 -4.75 -6.66 11.09
CA GLU A 52 -5.12 -7.01 12.47
C GLU A 52 -3.97 -7.57 13.29
N ALA A 53 -3.08 -8.35 12.67
CA ALA A 53 -1.92 -8.96 13.33
C ALA A 53 -0.83 -7.94 13.70
N SER A 54 -0.84 -6.75 13.09
CA SER A 54 0.15 -5.70 13.35
C SER A 54 -0.43 -4.61 14.25
N PRO A 55 0.06 -4.42 15.49
CA PRO A 55 -0.45 -3.40 16.41
C PRO A 55 -0.45 -1.99 15.80
N LEU A 56 0.61 -1.63 15.08
CA LEU A 56 0.75 -0.33 14.41
C LEU A 56 -0.29 -0.12 13.30
N LEU A 57 -0.59 -1.17 12.52
CA LEU A 57 -1.56 -1.07 11.44
C LEU A 57 -2.98 -1.12 11.98
N ARG A 58 -3.25 -1.94 12.99
CA ARG A 58 -4.57 -2.04 13.63
C ARG A 58 -5.04 -0.73 14.24
N GLU A 59 -4.13 0.02 14.87
CA GLU A 59 -4.47 1.32 15.47
C GLU A 59 -4.74 2.42 14.42
N THR A 60 -4.25 2.22 13.20
CA THR A 60 -4.29 3.23 12.13
C THR A 60 -5.26 2.90 11.01
N ALA A 61 -5.80 1.67 10.99
CA ALA A 61 -6.69 1.17 9.96
C ALA A 61 -8.12 0.99 10.46
N GLN A 62 -9.08 1.32 9.60
CA GLN A 62 -10.49 1.02 9.78
C GLN A 62 -10.86 -0.10 8.81
N ILE A 63 -11.15 -1.29 9.33
CA ILE A 63 -11.50 -2.47 8.56
C ILE A 63 -13.03 -2.55 8.49
N MET A 64 -13.56 -2.52 7.26
CA MET A 64 -14.98 -2.71 6.94
C MET A 64 -15.13 -4.00 6.13
N GLN A 65 -16.37 -4.37 5.77
CA GLN A 65 -16.67 -5.62 5.07
C GLN A 65 -15.96 -5.76 3.70
N SER A 66 -15.83 -4.66 2.95
CA SER A 66 -15.23 -4.65 1.60
C SER A 66 -14.19 -3.53 1.41
N LYS A 67 -13.83 -2.80 2.48
CA LYS A 67 -12.88 -1.69 2.43
C LYS A 67 -12.02 -1.64 3.69
N ILE A 68 -10.73 -1.41 3.52
CA ILE A 68 -9.80 -1.04 4.59
C ILE A 68 -9.34 0.38 4.32
N ALA A 69 -9.56 1.28 5.26
CA ALA A 69 -9.14 2.67 5.16
C ALA A 69 -8.02 2.97 6.15
N PHE A 70 -7.03 3.75 5.72
CA PHE A 70 -5.95 4.27 6.57
C PHE A 70 -6.08 5.80 6.63
N PRO A 71 -6.90 6.37 7.54
CA PRO A 71 -7.23 7.81 7.52
C PRO A 71 -6.01 8.72 7.65
N SER A 72 -5.01 8.32 8.44
CA SER A 72 -3.77 9.07 8.64
C SER A 72 -2.89 9.15 7.39
N ALA A 73 -2.98 8.15 6.50
CA ALA A 73 -2.23 8.08 5.25
C ALA A 73 -3.06 8.48 4.03
N GLY A 74 -4.38 8.61 4.17
CA GLY A 74 -5.32 8.78 3.06
C GLY A 74 -5.40 7.58 2.13
N ALA A 75 -4.87 6.41 2.52
CA ALA A 75 -4.78 5.23 1.67
C ALA A 75 -5.99 4.29 1.87
N THR A 76 -6.34 3.52 0.83
CA THR A 76 -7.46 2.58 0.90
C THR A 76 -7.17 1.28 0.16
N ILE A 77 -7.76 0.20 0.64
CA ILE A 77 -7.80 -1.11 -0.04
C ILE A 77 -9.27 -1.49 -0.16
N THR A 78 -9.74 -1.75 -1.38
CA THR A 78 -11.16 -2.02 -1.65
C THR A 78 -11.31 -3.31 -2.43
N ALA A 79 -12.22 -4.18 -1.99
CA ALA A 79 -12.64 -5.36 -2.74
C ALA A 79 -13.78 -4.99 -3.69
N LEU A 80 -13.60 -5.26 -4.98
CA LEU A 80 -14.59 -5.00 -6.02
C LEU A 80 -14.85 -6.27 -6.83
N ALA A 81 -16.04 -6.38 -7.40
CA ALA A 81 -16.32 -7.37 -8.44
C ALA A 81 -15.82 -6.82 -9.80
N SER A 82 -15.27 -7.70 -10.65
CA SER A 82 -14.64 -7.36 -11.94
C SER A 82 -15.57 -6.67 -12.92
N ASP A 83 -16.89 -6.84 -12.77
CA ASP A 83 -17.90 -6.25 -13.66
C ASP A 83 -18.30 -4.83 -13.25
N TYR A 84 -17.68 -4.25 -12.21
CA TYR A 84 -18.08 -2.95 -11.69
C TYR A 84 -17.41 -1.81 -12.46
N ALA A 85 -18.16 -1.18 -13.36
CA ALA A 85 -17.80 0.06 -14.08
C ALA A 85 -17.47 1.27 -13.16
N GLY A 86 -17.59 1.13 -11.84
CA GLY A 86 -17.39 2.19 -10.86
C GLY A 86 -15.94 2.53 -10.51
N ALA A 87 -14.95 1.73 -10.94
CA ALA A 87 -13.52 2.06 -10.79
C ALA A 87 -12.93 2.83 -11.99
N ALA A 88 -13.77 3.17 -12.98
CA ALA A 88 -13.34 3.98 -14.11
C ALA A 88 -12.90 5.38 -13.62
N GLY A 89 -11.62 5.68 -13.75
CA GLY A 89 -11.02 6.95 -13.30
C GLY A 89 -10.22 6.88 -12.00
N SER A 90 -10.15 5.71 -11.35
CA SER A 90 -9.27 5.48 -10.19
C SER A 90 -7.79 5.34 -10.61
N ASN A 91 -6.85 5.63 -9.69
CA ASN A 91 -5.41 5.51 -9.94
C ASN A 91 -4.78 4.47 -8.99
N PRO A 92 -5.06 3.17 -9.19
CA PRO A 92 -4.56 2.16 -8.29
C PRO A 92 -3.04 2.07 -8.29
N THR A 93 -2.49 2.04 -7.09
CA THR A 93 -1.09 1.68 -6.86
C THR A 93 -0.87 0.18 -7.09
N ILE A 94 -1.86 -0.65 -6.75
CA ILE A 94 -1.81 -2.11 -6.88
C ILE A 94 -3.19 -2.65 -7.27
N VAL A 95 -3.24 -3.55 -8.25
CA VAL A 95 -4.42 -4.33 -8.64
C VAL A 95 -4.04 -5.80 -8.66
N VAL A 96 -4.82 -6.65 -7.98
CA VAL A 96 -4.64 -8.11 -7.94
C VAL A 96 -5.97 -8.80 -8.22
#